data_AF-A0A536WE14-F1
#
_entry.id   AF-A0A536WE14-F1
#
_cell.length_a   1.000
_cell.length_b   1.000
_cell.length_c   1.000
_cell.angle_alpha   90.00
_cell.angle_beta   90.00
_cell.angle_gamma   90.00
#
_symmetry.space_group_name_H-M   'P 1'
#
loop_
_entity.id
_entity.type
_entity.pdbx_description
1 polymer ?
#
loop_
_entity_poly.entity_id
_entity_poly.type
_entity_poly.pdbx_seq_one_letter_code
_entity_poly.pdbx_strand_id
1 'polypeptide(L)'
;MTYGRPQNYFLLRFAGRRLLVIDDDVVLDPRRPPLAQAGVELTIQPEAGFWYESLAAAQEACPALDLDPLAAHLKWLGLPLSEAWAQAQREPGGLVVGELPGDVGECFGADARVMFTRSQLLGDPAWATMTTQQLLLDIETRRWLAAHPDAGRYGLESQIYWRGPAALRLAPNRMQSVHILVGFDNSSLLPPTIRAGPGEDVLLSEAARCIHPGSWAVKLPFAVLHLREAPRRQPLPADTVVLGPERLLVAHVRASMPAVVAKRSGERMSMLGAFCLDLAAASDAELTDLQIQHAAEYAARVHFGIEEQLSDASLPAAWKDKLEQWLASPNYKLDPVSLRARIAPNAAVRALAQGYGRALIAWPRLWSFCRERFQ
;
A
#
# COMPACT_ATOMS: atom_id res chain seq x y z
N MET A 1 6.62 -12.38 10.48
CA MET A 1 7.98 -11.88 10.17
C MET A 1 7.84 -10.42 9.74
N THR A 2 8.69 -9.51 10.22
CA THR A 2 8.62 -8.06 9.96
C THR A 2 9.94 -7.63 9.34
N TYR A 3 9.93 -6.86 8.25
CA TYR A 3 11.12 -6.58 7.45
C TYR A 3 11.59 -5.11 7.56
N GLY A 4 11.00 -4.30 8.43
CA GLY A 4 11.32 -2.88 8.58
C GLY A 4 12.77 -2.60 8.98
N ARG A 5 13.35 -3.44 9.87
CA ARG A 5 14.79 -3.40 10.19
C ARG A 5 15.67 -3.67 8.96
N PRO A 6 15.53 -4.82 8.25
CA PRO A 6 16.22 -5.06 6.99
C PRO A 6 16.04 -3.92 5.97
N GLN A 7 14.81 -3.43 5.79
CA GLN A 7 14.52 -2.34 4.86
C GLN A 7 15.30 -1.06 5.22
N ASN A 8 15.25 -0.64 6.48
CA ASN A 8 16.00 0.52 6.95
C ASN A 8 17.52 0.33 6.76
N TYR A 9 18.03 -0.87 7.01
CA TYR A 9 19.43 -1.19 6.75
C TYR A 9 19.78 -1.05 5.27
N PHE A 10 18.95 -1.57 4.36
CA PHE A 10 19.19 -1.46 2.92
C PHE A 10 19.12 -0.01 2.41
N LEU A 11 18.16 0.78 2.91
CA LEU A 11 18.06 2.20 2.56
C LEU A 11 19.31 3.00 2.97
N LEU A 12 19.94 2.68 4.11
CA LEU A 12 21.21 3.30 4.51
C LEU A 12 22.39 2.70 3.73
N ARG A 13 22.49 1.37 3.63
CA ARG A 13 23.60 0.67 2.98
C ARG A 13 23.76 1.07 1.51
N PHE A 14 22.65 1.31 0.83
CA PHE A 14 22.59 1.71 -0.57
C PHE A 14 22.15 3.17 -0.75
N ALA A 15 22.41 4.02 0.24
CA ALA A 15 22.14 5.47 0.14
C ALA A 15 22.82 6.06 -1.11
N GLY A 16 22.05 6.79 -1.91
CA GLY A 16 22.49 7.35 -3.19
C GLY A 16 22.38 6.40 -4.39
N ARG A 17 21.82 5.19 -4.23
CA ARG A 17 21.68 4.19 -5.30
C ARG A 17 20.22 3.74 -5.45
N ARG A 18 19.86 3.25 -6.63
CA ARG A 18 18.57 2.56 -6.84
C ARG A 18 18.65 1.14 -6.30
N LEU A 19 17.54 0.62 -5.76
CA LEU A 19 17.50 -0.73 -5.21
C LEU A 19 16.18 -1.43 -5.55
N LEU A 20 16.26 -2.72 -5.85
CA LEU A 20 15.12 -3.63 -5.97
C LEU A 20 15.10 -4.52 -4.73
N VAL A 21 13.93 -4.65 -4.11
CA VAL A 21 13.69 -5.53 -2.95
C VAL A 21 12.66 -6.57 -3.38
N ILE A 22 12.97 -7.82 -3.04
CA ILE A 22 12.17 -9.00 -3.39
C ILE A 22 11.90 -9.75 -2.09
N ASP A 23 10.65 -10.16 -1.88
CA ASP A 23 10.29 -11.04 -0.76
C ASP A 23 10.86 -12.44 -0.99
N ASP A 24 11.15 -13.17 0.08
CA ASP A 24 11.78 -14.49 0.00
C ASP A 24 10.84 -15.58 -0.55
N ASP A 25 9.55 -15.41 -0.35
CA ASP A 25 8.48 -16.28 -0.87
C ASP A 25 8.08 -15.95 -2.34
N VAL A 26 8.83 -15.10 -3.06
CA VAL A 26 8.57 -14.76 -4.47
C VAL A 26 9.26 -15.72 -5.44
N VAL A 27 8.49 -16.17 -6.44
CA VAL A 27 9.04 -16.81 -7.64
C VAL A 27 9.02 -15.80 -8.79
N LEU A 28 10.20 -15.56 -9.39
CA LEU A 28 10.39 -14.65 -10.54
C LEU A 28 9.88 -15.28 -11.85
N ASP A 29 8.59 -15.54 -11.89
CA ASP A 29 7.85 -16.09 -13.02
C ASP A 29 6.69 -15.12 -13.33
N PRO A 30 6.95 -14.09 -14.17
CA PRO A 30 5.99 -13.01 -14.38
C PRO A 30 4.75 -13.51 -15.10
N ARG A 31 3.58 -13.12 -14.59
CA ARG A 31 2.26 -13.51 -15.07
C ARG A 31 1.49 -12.31 -15.59
N ARG A 32 0.81 -12.50 -16.73
CA ARG A 32 -0.05 -11.48 -17.33
C ARG A 32 -1.26 -11.21 -16.42
N PRO A 33 -1.73 -9.96 -16.29
CA PRO A 33 -3.00 -9.65 -15.65
C PRO A 33 -4.17 -10.40 -16.31
N PRO A 34 -5.16 -10.86 -15.56
CA PRO A 34 -6.28 -11.63 -16.10
C PRO A 34 -7.20 -10.79 -16.99
N LEU A 35 -7.25 -9.48 -16.75
CA LEU A 35 -7.96 -8.51 -17.58
C LEU A 35 -6.99 -7.57 -18.30
N ALA A 36 -5.83 -8.08 -18.76
CA ALA A 36 -4.76 -7.26 -19.32
C ALA A 36 -5.24 -6.28 -20.40
N GLN A 37 -4.81 -5.03 -20.27
CA GLN A 37 -5.08 -3.96 -21.21
C GLN A 37 -3.78 -3.36 -21.73
N ALA A 38 -3.79 -2.95 -22.99
CA ALA A 38 -2.69 -2.19 -23.58
C ALA A 38 -2.70 -0.74 -23.08
N GLY A 39 -1.54 -0.10 -23.13
CA GLY A 39 -1.36 1.31 -22.81
C GLY A 39 -0.91 1.56 -21.39
N VAL A 40 -0.87 2.85 -21.06
CA VAL A 40 -0.53 3.39 -19.76
C VAL A 40 -1.69 4.21 -19.22
N GLU A 41 -2.09 3.92 -18.01
CA GLU A 41 -3.08 4.71 -17.28
C GLU A 41 -2.42 5.68 -16.32
N LEU A 42 -2.84 6.92 -16.36
CA LEU A 42 -2.54 7.88 -15.31
C LEU A 42 -3.78 8.04 -14.42
N THR A 43 -3.78 7.40 -13.26
CA THR A 43 -4.96 7.36 -12.38
C THR A 43 -4.59 7.02 -10.94
N ILE A 44 -5.44 7.44 -10.02
CA ILE A 44 -5.39 7.08 -8.59
C ILE A 44 -6.46 6.08 -8.18
N GLN A 45 -7.23 5.58 -9.14
CA GLN A 45 -8.31 4.64 -8.90
C GLN A 45 -7.77 3.38 -8.17
N PRO A 46 -8.59 2.73 -7.33
CA PRO A 46 -8.23 1.47 -6.70
C PRO A 46 -7.76 0.42 -7.72
N GLU A 47 -7.04 -0.58 -7.22
CA GLU A 47 -6.61 -1.73 -8.00
C GLU A 47 -7.67 -2.82 -7.90
N ALA A 48 -7.80 -3.61 -8.97
CA ALA A 48 -8.65 -4.77 -8.98
C ALA A 48 -8.03 -5.94 -8.22
N GLY A 49 -8.88 -6.85 -7.76
CA GLY A 49 -8.52 -8.02 -7.00
C GLY A 49 -9.40 -9.21 -7.35
N PHE A 50 -8.80 -10.33 -7.71
CA PHE A 50 -9.56 -11.52 -8.12
C PHE A 50 -9.12 -12.73 -7.31
N TRP A 51 -10.09 -13.50 -6.83
CA TRP A 51 -9.84 -14.73 -6.09
C TRP A 51 -9.89 -15.92 -7.03
N TYR A 52 -9.13 -16.96 -6.70
CA TYR A 52 -9.16 -18.22 -7.45
C TYR A 52 -9.28 -19.40 -6.50
N GLU A 53 -9.96 -20.45 -6.93
CA GLU A 53 -10.12 -21.67 -6.13
C GLU A 53 -8.80 -22.44 -5.94
N SER A 54 -7.86 -22.28 -6.87
CA SER A 54 -6.59 -22.99 -6.88
C SER A 54 -5.51 -22.21 -7.62
N LEU A 55 -4.24 -22.53 -7.36
CA LEU A 55 -3.11 -21.95 -8.09
C LEU A 55 -3.18 -22.27 -9.59
N ALA A 56 -3.65 -23.47 -9.96
CA ALA A 56 -3.80 -23.87 -11.36
C ALA A 56 -4.80 -22.96 -12.10
N ALA A 57 -5.98 -22.73 -11.53
CA ALA A 57 -6.98 -21.83 -12.09
C ALA A 57 -6.44 -20.38 -12.21
N ALA A 58 -5.67 -19.95 -11.21
CA ALA A 58 -5.05 -18.62 -11.23
C ALA A 58 -3.98 -18.48 -12.32
N GLN A 59 -3.17 -19.52 -12.54
CA GLN A 59 -2.15 -19.56 -13.60
C GLN A 59 -2.76 -19.69 -15.00
N GLU A 60 -3.92 -20.34 -15.14
CA GLU A 60 -4.68 -20.38 -16.38
C GLU A 60 -5.24 -18.98 -16.73
N ALA A 61 -5.82 -18.30 -15.74
CA ALA A 61 -6.31 -16.93 -15.91
C ALA A 61 -5.19 -15.90 -16.10
N CYS A 62 -4.00 -16.16 -15.54
CA CYS A 62 -2.82 -15.30 -15.59
C CYS A 62 -1.66 -16.04 -16.29
N PRO A 63 -1.68 -16.15 -17.63
CA PRO A 63 -0.67 -16.91 -18.36
C PRO A 63 0.74 -16.35 -18.16
N ALA A 64 1.74 -17.22 -18.28
CA ALA A 64 3.15 -16.85 -18.17
C ALA A 64 3.51 -15.78 -19.22
N LEU A 65 4.40 -14.87 -18.83
CA LEU A 65 4.88 -13.78 -19.65
C LEU A 65 6.39 -13.94 -19.87
N ASP A 66 6.85 -13.87 -21.12
CA ASP A 66 8.28 -13.83 -21.43
C ASP A 66 8.79 -12.40 -21.23
N LEU A 67 9.24 -12.11 -20.00
CA LEU A 67 9.70 -10.80 -19.57
C LEU A 67 10.75 -10.98 -18.48
N ASP A 68 11.82 -10.18 -18.52
CA ASP A 68 12.70 -10.02 -17.35
C ASP A 68 12.03 -9.06 -16.34
N PRO A 69 11.56 -9.54 -15.18
CA PRO A 69 10.87 -8.70 -14.21
C PRO A 69 11.79 -7.61 -13.63
N LEU A 70 13.09 -7.86 -13.49
CA LEU A 70 14.02 -6.87 -12.95
C LEU A 70 14.28 -5.76 -13.96
N ALA A 71 14.52 -6.11 -15.22
CA ALA A 71 14.69 -5.14 -16.30
C ALA A 71 13.43 -4.25 -16.47
N ALA A 72 12.24 -4.84 -16.32
CA ALA A 72 10.97 -4.11 -16.38
C ALA A 72 10.86 -3.02 -15.29
N HIS A 73 11.34 -3.28 -14.07
CA HIS A 73 11.42 -2.25 -13.04
C HIS A 73 12.46 -1.17 -13.36
N LEU A 74 13.66 -1.57 -13.80
CA LEU A 74 14.76 -0.65 -14.10
C LEU A 74 14.44 0.32 -15.25
N LYS A 75 13.59 -0.11 -16.19
CA LYS A 75 13.06 0.71 -17.28
C LYS A 75 12.36 1.99 -16.79
N TRP A 76 11.82 2.00 -15.57
CA TRP A 76 11.04 3.14 -15.06
C TRP A 76 11.66 3.80 -13.83
N LEU A 77 12.39 3.04 -13.01
CA LEU A 77 12.84 3.50 -11.70
C LEU A 77 13.86 4.65 -11.80
N GLY A 78 13.52 5.78 -11.17
CA GLY A 78 14.33 6.99 -11.14
C GLY A 78 14.21 7.88 -12.37
N LEU A 79 13.33 7.56 -13.33
CA LEU A 79 13.10 8.45 -14.48
C LEU A 79 12.51 9.80 -14.02
N PRO A 80 13.01 10.92 -14.57
CA PRO A 80 12.29 12.19 -14.51
C PRO A 80 10.88 12.02 -15.10
N LEU A 81 9.88 12.72 -14.56
CA LEU A 81 8.50 12.57 -15.01
C LEU A 81 8.32 12.85 -16.50
N SER A 82 9.03 13.85 -17.05
CA SER A 82 8.99 14.16 -18.48
C SER A 82 9.41 12.98 -19.35
N GLU A 83 10.42 12.23 -18.92
CA GLU A 83 10.89 11.03 -19.61
C GLU A 83 9.92 9.87 -19.42
N ALA A 84 9.42 9.67 -18.20
CA ALA A 84 8.40 8.66 -17.92
C ALA A 84 7.13 8.90 -18.75
N TRP A 85 6.72 10.16 -18.92
CA TRP A 85 5.59 10.55 -19.75
C TRP A 85 5.83 10.25 -21.22
N ALA A 86 6.97 10.68 -21.78
CA ALA A 86 7.33 10.41 -23.16
C ALA A 86 7.50 8.89 -23.43
N GLN A 87 7.96 8.15 -22.44
CA GLN A 87 8.02 6.69 -22.50
C GLN A 87 6.62 6.07 -22.50
N ALA A 88 5.72 6.53 -21.63
CA ALA A 88 4.34 6.06 -21.57
C ALA A 88 3.58 6.31 -22.87
N GLN A 89 3.80 7.45 -23.53
CA GLN A 89 3.23 7.74 -24.85
C GLN A 89 3.72 6.80 -25.95
N ARG A 90 4.90 6.20 -25.79
CA ARG A 90 5.48 5.23 -26.74
C ARG A 90 5.08 3.78 -26.46
N GLU A 91 4.48 3.49 -25.30
CA GLU A 91 3.96 2.15 -25.03
C GLU A 91 2.81 1.81 -26.00
N PRO A 92 2.67 0.54 -26.42
CA PRO A 92 1.53 0.11 -27.21
C PRO A 92 0.22 0.43 -26.48
N GLY A 93 -0.72 1.11 -27.14
CA GLY A 93 -1.96 1.62 -26.53
C GLY A 93 -1.89 3.07 -26.03
N GLY A 94 -0.69 3.67 -25.99
CA GLY A 94 -0.47 5.07 -25.63
C GLY A 94 -0.76 5.38 -24.16
N LEU A 95 -0.79 6.68 -23.84
CA LEU A 95 -1.08 7.19 -22.50
C LEU A 95 -2.52 7.69 -22.42
N VAL A 96 -3.28 7.18 -21.45
CA VAL A 96 -4.63 7.63 -21.12
C VAL A 96 -4.61 8.29 -19.74
N VAL A 97 -5.13 9.51 -19.66
CA VAL A 97 -5.27 10.25 -18.41
C VAL A 97 -6.67 10.03 -17.85
N GLY A 98 -6.75 9.33 -16.72
CA GLY A 98 -7.99 9.14 -15.97
C GLY A 98 -8.20 10.24 -14.93
N GLU A 99 -9.02 9.93 -13.93
CA GLU A 99 -9.29 10.85 -12.84
C GLU A 99 -8.06 11.11 -11.97
N LEU A 100 -7.81 12.39 -11.71
CA LEU A 100 -6.77 12.87 -10.81
C LEU A 100 -7.36 13.77 -9.74
N PRO A 101 -6.87 13.71 -8.49
CA PRO A 101 -7.20 14.68 -7.46
C PRO A 101 -6.81 16.10 -7.86
N GLY A 102 -7.53 17.11 -7.38
CA GLY A 102 -7.18 18.51 -7.63
C GLY A 102 -5.85 18.95 -7.00
N ASP A 103 -5.29 18.19 -6.06
CA ASP A 103 -4.07 18.53 -5.31
C ASP A 103 -2.79 17.89 -5.89
N VAL A 104 -2.82 17.29 -7.08
CA VAL A 104 -1.63 16.66 -7.70
C VAL A 104 -0.71 17.64 -8.45
N GLY A 105 -0.92 18.96 -8.35
CA GLY A 105 -0.15 19.95 -9.11
C GLY A 105 1.37 19.83 -8.92
N GLU A 106 1.82 19.60 -7.68
CA GLU A 106 3.24 19.41 -7.36
C GLU A 106 3.84 18.15 -7.99
N CYS A 107 3.00 17.15 -8.30
CA CYS A 107 3.41 15.94 -9.03
C CYS A 107 3.90 16.27 -10.45
N PHE A 108 3.57 17.42 -11.02
CA PHE A 108 4.00 17.81 -12.37
C PHE A 108 5.16 18.82 -12.36
N GLY A 109 5.81 19.03 -11.21
CA GLY A 109 6.97 19.89 -11.09
C GLY A 109 8.19 19.36 -11.86
N ALA A 110 9.15 20.24 -12.15
CA ALA A 110 10.37 19.88 -12.91
C ALA A 110 11.22 18.81 -12.21
N ASP A 111 11.18 18.73 -10.88
CA ASP A 111 11.92 17.74 -10.08
C ASP A 111 11.14 16.43 -9.88
N ALA A 112 9.94 16.32 -10.43
CA ALA A 112 9.10 15.13 -10.30
C ALA A 112 9.74 13.91 -10.96
N ARG A 113 9.61 12.75 -10.32
CA ARG A 113 10.27 11.52 -10.75
C ARG A 113 9.57 10.26 -10.28
N VAL A 114 9.84 9.16 -10.97
CA VAL A 114 9.44 7.81 -10.56
C VAL A 114 10.30 7.36 -9.39
N MET A 115 9.77 7.49 -8.18
CA MET A 115 10.45 7.06 -6.96
C MET A 115 10.25 5.58 -6.65
N PHE A 116 9.13 5.02 -7.11
CA PHE A 116 8.75 3.65 -6.81
C PHE A 116 8.33 2.92 -8.08
N THR A 117 8.72 1.65 -8.16
CA THR A 117 8.17 0.71 -9.14
C THR A 117 7.66 -0.52 -8.40
N ARG A 118 6.53 -1.12 -8.80
CA ARG A 118 6.04 -2.35 -8.18
C ARG A 118 5.48 -3.33 -9.19
N SER A 119 5.75 -4.60 -8.98
CA SER A 119 5.02 -5.70 -9.61
C SER A 119 3.69 -5.95 -8.88
N GLN A 120 2.78 -6.65 -9.55
CA GLN A 120 1.54 -7.12 -8.99
C GLN A 120 1.71 -8.45 -8.27
N LEU A 121 0.72 -8.83 -7.48
CA LEU A 121 0.70 -10.09 -6.73
C LEU A 121 -0.15 -11.12 -7.45
N LEU A 122 0.34 -12.36 -7.52
CA LEU A 122 -0.47 -13.56 -7.76
C LEU A 122 -0.10 -14.63 -6.73
N GLY A 123 -1.06 -15.03 -5.88
CA GLY A 123 -0.83 -16.03 -4.83
C GLY A 123 -1.23 -15.52 -3.45
N ASP A 124 -0.49 -15.93 -2.42
CA ASP A 124 -0.82 -15.59 -1.03
C ASP A 124 -0.51 -14.10 -0.77
N PRO A 125 -1.48 -13.26 -0.41
CA PRO A 125 -1.23 -11.84 -0.16
C PRO A 125 -0.54 -11.54 1.18
N ALA A 126 -0.20 -12.58 1.95
CA ALA A 126 0.40 -12.52 3.27
C ALA A 126 -0.33 -11.60 4.25
N TRP A 127 -1.65 -11.44 4.11
CA TRP A 127 -2.40 -10.59 5.01
C TRP A 127 -2.39 -11.15 6.44
N ALA A 128 -1.89 -10.34 7.38
CA ALA A 128 -1.92 -10.67 8.81
C ALA A 128 -3.26 -10.30 9.47
N THR A 129 -4.04 -9.41 8.84
CA THR A 129 -5.35 -8.93 9.31
C THR A 129 -6.25 -8.65 8.12
N MET A 130 -7.57 -8.74 8.30
CA MET A 130 -8.54 -8.37 7.28
C MET A 130 -8.35 -6.89 6.97
N THR A 131 -8.05 -6.58 5.71
CA THR A 131 -7.87 -5.21 5.25
C THR A 131 -9.18 -4.69 4.67
N THR A 132 -9.43 -3.38 4.78
CA THR A 132 -10.55 -2.74 4.06
C THR A 132 -10.54 -3.06 2.58
N GLN A 133 -9.35 -3.27 1.99
CA GLN A 133 -9.18 -3.55 0.56
C GLN A 133 -9.75 -4.92 0.14
N GLN A 134 -9.92 -5.85 1.09
CA GLN A 134 -10.58 -7.13 0.82
C GLN A 134 -12.11 -7.04 0.87
N LEU A 135 -12.64 -6.14 1.69
CA LEU A 135 -14.07 -5.99 1.93
C LEU A 135 -14.70 -4.91 1.05
N LEU A 136 -13.91 -3.95 0.57
CA LEU A 136 -14.38 -2.83 -0.24
C LEU A 136 -13.90 -3.02 -1.67
N LEU A 137 -14.73 -3.68 -2.49
CA LEU A 137 -14.42 -4.00 -3.88
C LEU A 137 -14.53 -2.76 -4.75
N ASP A 138 -13.56 -2.59 -5.65
CA ASP A 138 -13.64 -1.64 -6.74
C ASP A 138 -14.57 -2.13 -7.86
N ILE A 139 -14.86 -1.25 -8.82
CA ILE A 139 -15.82 -1.50 -9.90
C ILE A 139 -15.42 -2.69 -10.80
N GLU A 140 -14.13 -2.89 -11.05
CA GLU A 140 -13.65 -3.98 -11.91
C GLU A 140 -13.75 -5.32 -11.16
N THR A 141 -13.41 -5.34 -9.87
CA THR A 141 -13.62 -6.52 -9.03
C THR A 141 -15.10 -6.90 -8.91
N ARG A 142 -16.00 -5.92 -8.72
CA ARG A 142 -17.45 -6.18 -8.67
C ARG A 142 -17.96 -6.79 -9.98
N ARG A 143 -17.55 -6.24 -11.13
CA ARG A 143 -17.91 -6.77 -12.46
C ARG A 143 -17.37 -8.18 -12.67
N TRP A 144 -16.12 -8.42 -12.30
CA TRP A 144 -15.52 -9.74 -12.40
C TRP A 144 -16.28 -10.76 -11.54
N LEU A 145 -16.63 -10.39 -10.31
CA LEU A 145 -17.37 -11.27 -9.39
C LEU A 145 -18.79 -11.57 -9.86
N ALA A 146 -19.47 -10.59 -10.47
CA ALA A 146 -20.77 -10.80 -11.13
C ALA A 146 -20.68 -11.79 -12.29
N ALA A 147 -19.56 -11.80 -13.03
CA ALA A 147 -19.30 -12.75 -14.11
C ALA A 147 -18.82 -14.14 -13.63
N HIS A 148 -18.33 -14.24 -12.39
CA HIS A 148 -17.79 -15.47 -11.78
C HIS A 148 -18.46 -15.76 -10.43
N PRO A 149 -19.76 -16.08 -10.40
CA PRO A 149 -20.51 -16.16 -9.15
C PRO A 149 -19.98 -17.21 -8.16
N ASP A 150 -19.35 -18.28 -8.64
CA ASP A 150 -18.71 -19.29 -7.79
C ASP A 150 -17.54 -18.72 -6.97
N ALA A 151 -16.88 -17.65 -7.46
CA ALA A 151 -15.85 -16.95 -6.69
C ALA A 151 -16.39 -16.30 -5.41
N GLY A 152 -17.70 -16.04 -5.34
CA GLY A 152 -18.35 -15.62 -4.11
C GLY A 152 -18.23 -16.64 -2.97
N ARG A 153 -18.04 -17.93 -3.28
CA ARG A 153 -17.94 -19.00 -2.28
C ARG A 153 -16.57 -19.06 -1.61
N TYR A 154 -15.50 -18.96 -2.40
CA TYR A 154 -14.12 -19.02 -1.89
C TYR A 154 -13.47 -17.64 -1.71
N GLY A 155 -14.14 -16.55 -2.11
CA GLY A 155 -13.71 -15.20 -1.82
C GLY A 155 -13.49 -14.99 -0.32
N LEU A 156 -12.45 -14.25 0.03
CA LEU A 156 -11.91 -14.06 1.39
C LEU A 156 -11.31 -15.30 2.07
N GLU A 157 -11.65 -16.52 1.63
CA GLU A 157 -11.14 -17.79 2.17
C GLU A 157 -9.94 -18.31 1.39
N SER A 158 -9.94 -18.11 0.08
CA SER A 158 -8.83 -18.49 -0.78
C SER A 158 -7.60 -17.64 -0.47
N GLN A 159 -6.46 -18.32 -0.43
CA GLN A 159 -5.14 -17.70 -0.38
C GLN A 159 -4.53 -17.52 -1.77
N ILE A 160 -5.29 -17.80 -2.84
CA ILE A 160 -4.85 -17.56 -4.20
C ILE A 160 -5.59 -16.34 -4.72
N TYR A 161 -4.86 -15.23 -4.79
CA TYR A 161 -5.40 -13.93 -5.09
C TYR A 161 -4.50 -13.19 -6.08
N TRP A 162 -5.10 -12.65 -7.14
CA TRP A 162 -4.43 -11.68 -8.01
C TRP A 162 -4.79 -10.27 -7.55
N ARG A 163 -3.82 -9.36 -7.58
CA ARG A 163 -4.08 -7.94 -7.33
C ARG A 163 -3.16 -7.02 -8.10
N GLY A 164 -3.76 -6.09 -8.83
CA GLY A 164 -3.07 -5.02 -9.51
C GLY A 164 -3.94 -4.25 -10.49
N PRO A 165 -3.36 -3.36 -11.30
CA PRO A 165 -4.01 -2.79 -12.46
C PRO A 165 -3.94 -3.76 -13.66
N ALA A 166 -4.94 -3.64 -14.54
CA ALA A 166 -4.99 -4.33 -15.84
C ALA A 166 -3.92 -3.82 -16.84
N ALA A 167 -3.57 -2.53 -16.76
CA ALA A 167 -2.59 -1.85 -17.61
C ALA A 167 -1.42 -1.32 -16.77
N LEU A 168 -0.36 -0.83 -17.44
CA LEU A 168 0.71 -0.13 -16.76
C LEU A 168 0.14 1.14 -16.15
N ARG A 169 0.42 1.45 -14.88
CA ARG A 169 -0.15 2.63 -14.22
C ARG A 169 0.91 3.57 -13.68
N LEU A 170 0.81 4.83 -14.08
CA LEU A 170 1.49 5.97 -13.46
C LEU A 170 0.57 6.56 -12.39
N ALA A 171 0.97 6.47 -11.12
CA ALA A 171 0.18 6.96 -10.01
C ALA A 171 0.94 8.06 -9.26
N PRO A 172 0.38 9.28 -9.14
CA PRO A 172 0.99 10.30 -8.30
C PRO A 172 0.94 9.84 -6.84
N ASN A 173 2.09 9.93 -6.15
CA ASN A 173 2.13 9.93 -4.70
C ASN A 173 1.50 8.70 -4.00
N ARG A 174 1.43 7.51 -4.63
CA ARG A 174 0.85 6.31 -4.02
C ARG A 174 1.56 5.03 -4.41
N MET A 175 2.51 4.59 -3.58
CA MET A 175 2.87 3.17 -3.52
C MET A 175 1.87 2.48 -2.58
N GLN A 176 0.86 1.80 -3.14
CA GLN A 176 -0.08 1.02 -2.34
C GLN A 176 0.57 -0.30 -1.88
N SER A 177 0.10 -0.78 -0.72
CA SER A 177 0.62 -1.88 0.09
C SER A 177 0.74 -3.22 -0.63
N VAL A 178 1.66 -4.05 -0.10
CA VAL A 178 2.12 -5.38 -0.51
C VAL A 178 3.38 -5.34 -1.41
N HIS A 179 4.53 -5.13 -0.77
CA HIS A 179 5.86 -5.23 -1.40
C HIS A 179 6.27 -6.70 -1.54
N ILE A 180 6.03 -7.29 -2.72
CA ILE A 180 6.64 -8.59 -3.06
C ILE A 180 7.84 -8.43 -4.00
N LEU A 181 7.74 -7.51 -4.95
CA LEU A 181 8.85 -7.07 -5.81
C LEU A 181 8.67 -5.58 -6.05
N VAL A 182 9.55 -4.77 -5.48
CA VAL A 182 9.45 -3.31 -5.43
C VAL A 182 10.80 -2.67 -5.72
N GLY A 183 10.79 -1.58 -6.48
CA GLY A 183 11.94 -0.73 -6.71
C GLY A 183 11.83 0.59 -5.97
N PHE A 184 12.97 1.04 -5.46
CA PHE A 184 13.13 2.28 -4.72
C PHE A 184 14.22 3.15 -5.36
N ASP A 185 13.88 4.38 -5.73
CA ASP A 185 14.86 5.38 -6.15
C ASP A 185 15.51 6.03 -4.92
N ASN A 186 16.35 5.25 -4.23
CA ASN A 186 17.13 5.72 -3.10
C ASN A 186 18.39 6.50 -3.54
N SER A 187 18.44 6.99 -4.80
CA SER A 187 19.37 8.04 -5.21
C SER A 187 19.04 9.39 -4.57
N SER A 188 17.76 9.58 -4.25
CA SER A 188 17.24 10.66 -3.42
C SER A 188 16.93 10.15 -2.01
N LEU A 189 16.93 11.06 -1.03
CA LEU A 189 16.64 10.73 0.37
C LEU A 189 15.26 10.06 0.49
N LEU A 190 15.21 8.78 0.90
CA LEU A 190 13.97 8.10 1.27
C LEU A 190 13.80 8.05 2.79
N PRO A 191 12.56 8.07 3.32
CA PRO A 191 12.33 7.98 4.75
C PRO A 191 12.59 6.56 5.28
N PRO A 192 12.91 6.41 6.57
CA PRO A 192 12.85 5.11 7.22
C PRO A 192 11.40 4.63 7.35
N THR A 193 11.25 3.35 7.63
CA THR A 193 10.01 2.75 8.16
C THR A 193 10.15 2.38 9.63
N ILE A 194 9.07 1.93 10.27
CA ILE A 194 9.10 1.39 11.64
C ILE A 194 9.93 0.11 11.70
N ARG A 195 10.47 -0.21 12.88
CA ARG A 195 11.45 -1.31 13.01
C ARG A 195 10.83 -2.70 12.79
N ALA A 196 9.58 -2.84 13.21
CA ALA A 196 8.85 -4.09 13.31
C ALA A 196 7.37 -3.75 13.43
N GLY A 197 6.54 -4.44 12.66
CA GLY A 197 5.09 -4.42 12.76
C GLY A 197 4.46 -4.58 11.38
N PRO A 198 3.13 -4.76 11.31
CA PRO A 198 2.42 -4.60 10.05
C PRO A 198 2.51 -3.13 9.58
N GLY A 199 2.21 -2.86 8.31
CA GLY A 199 2.07 -1.50 7.78
C GLY A 199 3.38 -0.72 7.59
N GLU A 200 4.54 -1.38 7.70
CA GLU A 200 5.86 -0.82 7.42
C GLU A 200 5.94 -0.22 6.01
N ASP A 201 5.40 -0.92 5.01
CA ASP A 201 5.32 -0.47 3.62
C ASP A 201 4.45 0.77 3.45
N VAL A 202 3.27 0.76 4.07
CA VAL A 202 2.32 1.88 4.02
C VAL A 202 2.94 3.13 4.65
N LEU A 203 3.56 3.00 5.83
CA LEU A 203 4.16 4.13 6.50
C LEU A 203 5.33 4.71 5.71
N LEU A 204 6.19 3.86 5.13
CA LEU A 204 7.27 4.30 4.24
C LEU A 204 6.71 5.11 3.06
N SER A 205 5.67 4.59 2.41
CA SER A 205 5.02 5.22 1.26
C SER A 205 4.43 6.58 1.63
N GLU A 206 3.71 6.68 2.74
CA GLU A 206 3.13 7.95 3.20
C GLU A 206 4.22 8.95 3.62
N ALA A 207 5.23 8.52 4.37
CA ALA A 207 6.34 9.40 4.70
C ALA A 207 7.07 9.89 3.44
N ALA A 208 7.21 9.04 2.42
CA ALA A 208 7.87 9.40 1.17
C ALA A 208 7.05 10.44 0.40
N ARG A 209 5.73 10.25 0.33
CA ARG A 209 4.78 11.22 -0.23
C ARG A 209 4.87 12.57 0.48
N CYS A 210 5.05 12.58 1.80
CA CYS A 210 5.22 13.81 2.56
C CYS A 210 6.50 14.57 2.15
N ILE A 211 7.63 13.88 2.05
CA ILE A 211 8.94 14.51 1.81
C ILE A 211 9.23 14.77 0.32
N HIS A 212 8.54 14.05 -0.57
CA HIS A 212 8.61 14.17 -2.03
C HIS A 212 7.21 14.29 -2.62
N PRO A 213 6.57 15.46 -2.52
CA PRO A 213 5.23 15.65 -3.06
C PRO A 213 5.18 15.58 -4.60
N GLY A 214 6.34 15.68 -5.26
CA GLY A 214 6.53 15.44 -6.70
C GLY A 214 6.73 13.97 -7.09
N SER A 215 6.55 13.02 -6.16
CA SER A 215 6.88 11.61 -6.40
C SER A 215 5.83 10.87 -7.22
N TRP A 216 6.29 9.97 -8.09
CA TRP A 216 5.46 9.05 -8.83
C TRP A 216 5.79 7.60 -8.50
N ALA A 217 4.77 6.76 -8.58
CA ALA A 217 4.90 5.31 -8.57
C ALA A 217 4.48 4.75 -9.92
N VAL A 218 5.23 3.77 -10.43
CA VAL A 218 4.84 2.95 -11.57
C VAL A 218 4.39 1.59 -11.07
N LYS A 219 3.17 1.21 -11.41
CA LYS A 219 2.64 -0.13 -11.18
C LYS A 219 2.73 -0.88 -12.50
N LEU A 220 3.56 -1.92 -12.53
CA LEU A 220 3.86 -2.66 -13.76
C LEU A 220 2.71 -3.61 -14.09
N PRO A 221 2.41 -3.85 -15.39
CA PRO A 221 1.29 -4.66 -15.83
C PRO A 221 1.62 -6.16 -15.82
N PHE A 222 2.25 -6.65 -14.76
CA PHE A 222 2.48 -8.08 -14.55
C PHE A 222 2.51 -8.39 -13.06
N ALA A 223 2.10 -9.61 -12.72
CA ALA A 223 2.24 -10.15 -11.39
C ALA A 223 3.46 -11.05 -11.29
N VAL A 224 4.02 -11.20 -10.10
CA VAL A 224 4.91 -12.31 -9.77
C VAL A 224 4.21 -13.25 -8.80
N LEU A 225 4.60 -14.52 -8.85
CA LEU A 225 4.04 -15.52 -7.96
C LEU A 225 4.58 -15.30 -6.54
N HIS A 226 3.69 -15.30 -5.55
CA HIS A 226 4.05 -15.29 -4.15
C HIS A 226 3.52 -16.57 -3.49
N LEU A 227 4.44 -17.52 -3.29
CA LEU A 227 4.14 -18.90 -2.92
C LEU A 227 4.78 -19.20 -1.58
N ARG A 228 3.98 -19.09 -0.53
CA ARG A 228 4.46 -19.27 0.84
C ARG A 228 4.47 -20.73 1.21
N GLU A 229 5.50 -21.16 1.93
CA GLU A 229 5.60 -22.54 2.40
C GLU A 229 4.48 -22.88 3.40
N ALA A 230 4.14 -21.93 4.27
CA ALA A 230 3.08 -22.09 5.27
C ALA A 230 1.98 -21.02 5.14
N PRO A 231 0.71 -21.44 4.99
CA PRO A 231 -0.42 -20.53 4.89
C PRO A 231 -0.60 -19.73 6.20
N ARG A 232 -0.92 -18.43 6.11
CA ARG A 232 -1.33 -17.66 7.30
C ARG A 232 -2.77 -17.98 7.66
N ARG A 233 -3.05 -18.10 8.97
CA ARG A 233 -4.44 -18.11 9.46
C ARG A 233 -5.11 -16.82 9.01
N GLN A 234 -6.19 -16.94 8.25
CA GLN A 234 -7.04 -15.81 7.92
C GLN A 234 -7.91 -15.44 9.11
N PRO A 235 -8.10 -14.13 9.38
CA PRO A 235 -8.99 -13.67 10.43
C PRO A 235 -10.43 -13.98 10.06
N LEU A 236 -11.18 -14.46 11.04
CA LEU A 236 -12.61 -14.72 10.95
C LEU A 236 -13.39 -13.48 11.38
N PRO A 237 -14.66 -13.32 10.93
CA PRO A 237 -15.50 -12.21 11.38
C PRO A 237 -15.63 -12.09 12.91
N ALA A 238 -15.55 -13.21 13.64
CA ALA A 238 -15.62 -13.22 15.10
C ALA A 238 -14.31 -12.82 15.81
N ASP A 239 -13.16 -12.84 15.11
CA ASP A 239 -11.88 -12.49 15.71
C ASP A 239 -11.84 -11.00 16.04
N THR A 240 -11.58 -10.63 17.29
CA THR A 240 -11.39 -9.22 17.65
C THR A 240 -10.04 -8.74 17.14
N VAL A 241 -10.05 -7.71 16.29
CA VAL A 241 -8.86 -7.10 15.70
C VAL A 241 -8.61 -5.73 16.32
N VAL A 242 -7.52 -5.65 17.09
CA VAL A 242 -6.99 -4.37 17.57
C VAL A 242 -6.36 -3.61 16.41
N LEU A 243 -6.73 -2.35 16.25
CA LEU A 243 -6.04 -1.43 15.37
C LEU A 243 -4.70 -1.08 16.01
N GLY A 244 -3.62 -1.62 15.44
CA GLY A 244 -2.29 -1.40 15.97
C GLY A 244 -1.84 0.07 15.89
N PRO A 245 -0.88 0.47 16.72
CA PRO A 245 -0.40 1.85 16.80
C PRO A 245 0.12 2.39 15.46
N GLU A 246 0.59 1.50 14.56
CA GLU A 246 1.03 1.84 13.21
C GLU A 246 -0.08 2.48 12.36
N ARG A 247 -1.34 2.06 12.52
CA ARG A 247 -2.44 2.59 11.73
C ARG A 247 -2.76 4.02 12.11
N LEU A 248 -2.76 4.32 13.41
CA LEU A 248 -2.89 5.68 13.90
C LEU A 248 -1.72 6.54 13.41
N LEU A 249 -0.48 6.02 13.48
CA LEU A 249 0.69 6.76 13.01
C LEU A 249 0.62 7.08 11.51
N VAL A 250 0.18 6.13 10.68
CA VAL A 250 -0.07 6.36 9.24
C VAL A 250 -1.13 7.44 9.03
N ALA A 251 -2.24 7.39 9.78
CA ALA A 251 -3.29 8.39 9.69
C ALA A 251 -2.80 9.78 10.13
N HIS A 252 -2.02 9.85 11.20
CA HIS A 252 -1.40 11.09 11.70
C HIS A 252 -0.44 11.70 10.69
N VAL A 253 0.44 10.87 10.09
CA VAL A 253 1.35 11.29 9.01
C VAL A 253 0.57 11.87 7.84
N ARG A 254 -0.51 11.21 7.39
CA ARG A 254 -1.38 11.70 6.31
C ARG A 254 -2.03 13.05 6.65
N ALA A 255 -2.61 13.16 7.84
CA ALA A 255 -3.29 14.37 8.30
C ALA A 255 -2.33 15.55 8.46
N SER A 256 -1.07 15.28 8.80
CA SER A 256 -0.04 16.31 9.02
C SER A 256 0.60 16.85 7.73
N MET A 257 0.50 16.13 6.60
CA MET A 257 1.22 16.52 5.37
C MET A 257 0.89 17.93 4.86
N PRO A 258 -0.37 18.41 4.86
CA PRO A 258 -0.70 19.76 4.40
C PRO A 258 -0.01 20.87 5.21
N ALA A 259 0.36 20.61 6.46
CA ALA A 259 1.07 21.56 7.31
C ALA A 259 2.59 21.63 7.01
N VAL A 260 3.13 20.71 6.19
CA VAL A 260 4.55 20.69 5.82
C VAL A 260 4.78 21.59 4.60
N VAL A 261 5.26 22.81 4.86
CA VAL A 261 5.53 23.83 3.81
C VAL A 261 7.00 23.91 3.38
N ALA A 262 7.92 23.21 4.08
CA ALA A 262 9.34 23.21 3.75
C ALA A 262 9.58 22.65 2.34
N LYS A 263 10.58 23.15 1.61
CA LYS A 263 10.83 22.71 0.22
C LYS A 263 11.80 21.53 0.12
N ARG A 264 12.79 21.44 1.01
CA ARG A 264 13.81 20.39 0.95
C ARG A 264 13.33 19.12 1.66
N SER A 265 13.52 17.96 1.04
CA SER A 265 13.08 16.66 1.58
C SER A 265 13.57 16.40 3.01
N GLY A 266 14.81 16.76 3.35
CA GLY A 266 15.34 16.61 4.72
C GLY A 266 14.66 17.53 5.76
N GLU A 267 14.29 18.75 5.38
CA GLU A 267 13.55 19.69 6.22
C GLU A 267 12.09 19.20 6.40
N ARG A 268 11.46 18.73 5.31
CA ARG A 268 10.13 18.11 5.34
C ARG A 268 10.11 16.87 6.24
N MET A 269 11.14 16.02 6.15
CA MET A 269 11.29 14.83 7.00
C MET A 269 11.44 15.20 8.48
N SER A 270 12.23 16.23 8.77
CA SER A 270 12.42 16.71 10.15
C SER A 270 11.12 17.26 10.74
N MET A 271 10.34 18.01 9.93
CA MET A 271 9.02 18.50 10.33
C MET A 271 8.03 17.35 10.59
N LEU A 272 8.01 16.34 9.71
CA LEU A 272 7.20 15.14 9.94
C LEU A 272 7.60 14.44 11.24
N GLY A 273 8.90 14.35 11.52
CA GLY A 273 9.42 13.82 12.77
C GLY A 273 8.93 14.61 14.00
N ALA A 274 8.87 15.94 13.91
CA ALA A 274 8.33 16.80 14.97
C ALA A 274 6.84 16.52 15.23
N PHE A 275 6.02 16.34 14.19
CA PHE A 275 4.61 15.95 14.36
C PHE A 275 4.45 14.58 15.03
N CYS A 276 5.33 13.62 14.74
CA CYS A 276 5.32 12.33 15.45
C CYS A 276 5.74 12.48 16.92
N LEU A 277 6.69 13.38 17.24
CA LEU A 277 7.08 13.66 18.62
C LEU A 277 5.98 14.37 19.41
N ASP A 278 5.25 15.27 18.76
CA ASP A 278 4.08 15.94 19.33
C ASP A 278 2.99 14.93 19.70
N LEU A 279 2.65 14.02 18.78
CA LEU A 279 1.74 12.89 19.07
C LEU A 279 2.23 12.05 20.26
N ALA A 280 3.54 11.80 20.36
CA ALA A 280 4.09 11.06 21.50
C ALA A 280 3.98 11.82 22.84
N ALA A 281 4.00 13.15 22.80
CA ALA A 281 3.85 14.01 23.97
C ALA A 281 2.39 14.20 24.41
N ALA A 282 1.42 13.82 23.58
CA ALA A 282 0.01 13.94 23.88
C ALA A 282 -0.38 13.19 25.17
N SER A 283 -1.39 13.73 25.86
CA SER A 283 -1.95 13.15 27.07
C SER A 283 -2.63 11.80 26.78
N ASP A 284 -2.80 10.97 27.81
CA ASP A 284 -3.49 9.68 27.65
C ASP A 284 -4.96 9.86 27.24
N ALA A 285 -5.61 10.96 27.67
CA ALA A 285 -6.97 11.28 27.23
C ALA A 285 -7.00 11.58 25.73
N GLU A 286 -6.13 12.48 25.28
CA GLU A 286 -6.01 12.86 23.87
C GLU A 286 -5.69 11.67 22.96
N LEU A 287 -4.71 10.83 23.35
CA LEU A 287 -4.37 9.63 22.60
C LEU A 287 -5.52 8.62 22.54
N THR A 288 -6.35 8.56 23.58
CA THR A 288 -7.52 7.69 23.59
C THR A 288 -8.57 8.21 22.62
N ASP A 289 -8.84 9.52 22.66
CA ASP A 289 -9.85 10.16 21.82
C ASP A 289 -9.48 10.09 20.33
N LEU A 290 -8.22 10.38 19.99
CA LEU A 290 -7.70 10.24 18.63
C LEU A 290 -7.83 8.80 18.11
N GLN A 291 -7.53 7.80 18.94
CA GLN A 291 -7.67 6.40 18.55
C GLN A 291 -9.13 5.98 18.37
N ILE A 292 -10.04 6.44 19.24
CA ILE A 292 -11.48 6.17 19.13
C ILE A 292 -12.02 6.79 17.84
N GLN A 293 -11.68 8.06 17.57
CA GLN A 293 -12.07 8.73 16.34
C GLN A 293 -11.56 7.96 15.11
N HIS A 294 -10.28 7.58 15.09
CA HIS A 294 -9.71 6.80 13.99
C HIS A 294 -10.41 5.44 13.80
N ALA A 295 -10.71 4.75 14.91
CA ALA A 295 -11.44 3.48 14.87
C ALA A 295 -12.86 3.64 14.32
N ALA A 296 -13.54 4.73 14.70
CA ALA A 296 -14.89 5.07 14.24
C ALA A 296 -14.90 5.41 12.75
N GLU A 297 -13.99 6.28 12.29
CA GLU A 297 -13.84 6.62 10.86
C GLU A 297 -13.54 5.38 10.01
N TYR A 298 -12.66 4.50 10.49
CA TYR A 298 -12.34 3.25 9.82
C TYR A 298 -13.56 2.32 9.73
N ALA A 299 -14.27 2.12 10.85
CA ALA A 299 -15.45 1.27 10.90
C ALA A 299 -16.60 1.82 10.03
N ALA A 300 -16.87 3.12 10.11
CA ALA A 300 -17.91 3.78 9.30
C ALA A 300 -17.63 3.61 7.81
N ARG A 301 -16.39 3.84 7.35
CA ARG A 301 -16.01 3.64 5.94
C ARG A 301 -16.24 2.19 5.48
N VAL A 302 -15.89 1.20 6.31
CA VAL A 302 -16.17 -0.20 5.99
C VAL A 302 -17.67 -0.46 5.92
N HIS A 303 -18.44 0.03 6.89
CA HIS A 303 -19.88 -0.15 6.94
C HIS A 303 -20.56 0.40 5.68
N PHE A 304 -20.28 1.66 5.32
CA PHE A 304 -20.86 2.27 4.12
C PHE A 304 -20.49 1.51 2.84
N GLY A 305 -19.22 1.10 2.71
CA GLY A 305 -18.78 0.39 1.51
C GLY A 305 -19.29 -1.06 1.43
N ILE A 306 -19.59 -1.71 2.56
CA ILE A 306 -20.28 -3.01 2.57
C ILE A 306 -21.75 -2.83 2.19
N GLU A 307 -22.47 -1.87 2.77
CA GLU A 307 -23.88 -1.59 2.47
C GLU A 307 -24.08 -1.29 0.97
N GLU A 308 -23.18 -0.51 0.38
CA GLU A 308 -23.19 -0.24 -1.07
C GLU A 308 -23.16 -1.54 -1.89
N GLN A 309 -22.31 -2.50 -1.51
CA GLN A 309 -22.20 -3.79 -2.19
C GLN A 309 -23.38 -4.72 -1.91
N LEU A 310 -23.94 -4.71 -0.70
CA LEU A 310 -25.15 -5.49 -0.39
C LEU A 310 -26.33 -5.03 -1.26
N SER A 311 -26.42 -3.73 -1.56
CA SER A 311 -27.43 -3.15 -2.45
C SER A 311 -27.22 -3.45 -3.94
N ASP A 312 -26.01 -3.86 -4.34
CA ASP A 312 -25.69 -4.16 -5.74
C ASP A 312 -26.30 -5.51 -6.16
N ALA A 313 -27.35 -5.47 -6.99
CA ALA A 313 -28.06 -6.66 -7.45
C ALA A 313 -27.20 -7.58 -8.34
N SER A 314 -26.09 -7.10 -8.90
CA SER A 314 -25.20 -7.91 -9.74
C SER A 314 -24.28 -8.83 -8.94
N LEU A 315 -24.08 -8.55 -7.65
CA LEU A 315 -23.15 -9.33 -6.83
C LEU A 315 -23.76 -10.67 -6.37
N PRO A 316 -22.98 -11.76 -6.36
CA PRO A 316 -23.46 -13.09 -5.99
C PRO A 316 -23.94 -13.18 -4.54
N ALA A 317 -25.00 -13.95 -4.28
CA ALA A 317 -25.54 -14.16 -2.93
C ALA A 317 -24.48 -14.67 -1.94
N ALA A 318 -23.65 -15.65 -2.34
CA ALA A 318 -22.59 -16.20 -1.50
C ALA A 318 -21.55 -15.14 -1.05
N TRP A 319 -21.31 -14.11 -1.87
CA TRP A 319 -20.46 -12.98 -1.48
C TRP A 319 -21.15 -12.08 -0.46
N LYS A 320 -22.43 -11.77 -0.69
CA LYS A 320 -23.24 -10.95 0.23
C LYS A 320 -23.34 -11.60 1.61
N ASP A 321 -23.55 -12.91 1.68
CA ASP A 321 -23.58 -13.66 2.94
C ASP A 321 -22.28 -13.48 3.75
N LYS A 322 -21.11 -13.42 3.08
CA LYS A 322 -19.83 -13.15 3.75
C LYS A 322 -19.74 -11.70 4.23
N LEU A 323 -20.20 -10.75 3.42
CA LEU A 323 -20.21 -9.33 3.80
C LEU A 323 -21.11 -9.08 5.01
N GLU A 324 -22.28 -9.71 5.09
CA GLU A 324 -23.19 -9.63 6.24
C GLU A 324 -22.53 -10.16 7.53
N GLN A 325 -21.81 -11.28 7.44
CA GLN A 325 -21.04 -11.80 8.58
C GLN A 325 -19.96 -10.81 9.05
N TRP A 326 -19.25 -10.18 8.11
CA TRP A 326 -18.27 -9.14 8.43
C TRP A 326 -18.93 -7.90 9.00
N LEU A 327 -20.07 -7.45 8.48
CA LEU A 327 -20.81 -6.30 9.00
C LEU A 327 -21.30 -6.53 10.44
N ALA A 328 -21.73 -7.75 10.76
CA ALA A 328 -22.11 -8.16 12.11
C ALA A 328 -20.92 -8.30 13.09
N SER A 329 -19.68 -8.28 12.56
CA SER A 329 -18.46 -8.41 13.36
C SER A 329 -18.35 -7.32 14.43
N PRO A 330 -17.85 -7.64 15.65
CA PRO A 330 -17.48 -6.61 16.62
C PRO A 330 -16.44 -5.62 16.08
N ASN A 331 -15.70 -5.98 15.02
CA ASN A 331 -14.69 -5.14 14.40
C ASN A 331 -15.25 -3.90 13.69
N TYR A 332 -16.54 -3.81 13.39
CA TYR A 332 -17.10 -2.65 12.68
C TYR A 332 -18.27 -2.00 13.41
N LYS A 333 -18.53 -2.43 14.65
CA LYS A 333 -19.51 -1.76 15.51
C LYS A 333 -19.02 -0.38 15.91
N LEU A 334 -19.94 0.58 15.86
CA LEU A 334 -19.70 1.99 16.17
C LEU A 334 -20.04 2.36 17.61
N ASP A 335 -20.46 1.40 18.44
CA ASP A 335 -20.73 1.67 19.85
C ASP A 335 -19.43 1.94 20.64
N PRO A 336 -19.48 2.77 21.71
CA PRO A 336 -18.28 3.15 22.45
C PRO A 336 -17.48 1.98 23.04
N VAL A 337 -18.14 0.89 23.43
CA VAL A 337 -17.47 -0.28 24.02
C VAL A 337 -16.66 -1.01 22.96
N SER A 338 -17.24 -1.27 21.79
CA SER A 338 -16.57 -1.92 20.67
C SER A 338 -15.41 -1.08 20.14
N LEU A 339 -15.58 0.24 20.01
CA LEU A 339 -14.51 1.13 19.56
C LEU A 339 -13.33 1.11 20.55
N ARG A 340 -13.60 1.20 21.85
CA ARG A 340 -12.56 1.17 22.89
C ARG A 340 -11.86 -0.18 22.99
N ALA A 341 -12.54 -1.30 22.69
CA ALA A 341 -11.92 -2.62 22.66
C ALA A 341 -10.90 -2.78 21.50
N ARG A 342 -10.92 -1.89 20.51
CA ARG A 342 -10.11 -1.98 19.29
C ARG A 342 -8.91 -1.04 19.26
N ILE A 343 -8.74 -0.16 20.25
CA ILE A 343 -7.60 0.75 20.29
C ILE A 343 -6.36 0.07 20.88
N ALA A 344 -5.18 0.53 20.50
CA ALA A 344 -3.94 0.05 21.09
C ALA A 344 -3.70 0.71 22.46
N PRO A 345 -2.87 0.10 23.33
CA PRO A 345 -2.42 0.76 24.56
C PRO A 345 -1.70 2.09 24.23
N ASN A 346 -2.06 3.19 24.91
CA ASN A 346 -1.44 4.51 24.71
C ASN A 346 0.09 4.48 24.80
N ALA A 347 0.65 3.66 25.69
CA ALA A 347 2.08 3.47 25.82
C ALA A 347 2.74 2.94 24.53
N ALA A 348 2.06 2.06 23.80
CA ALA A 348 2.55 1.52 22.53
C ALA A 348 2.52 2.57 21.41
N VAL A 349 1.43 3.36 21.34
CA VAL A 349 1.32 4.50 20.42
C VAL A 349 2.44 5.50 20.67
N ARG A 350 2.62 5.91 21.93
CA ARG A 350 3.65 6.84 22.37
C ARG A 350 5.05 6.36 22.01
N ALA A 351 5.36 5.10 22.32
CA ALA A 351 6.67 4.50 22.03
C ALA A 351 6.95 4.46 20.51
N LEU A 352 5.95 4.09 19.70
CA LEU A 352 6.08 4.03 18.25
C LEU A 352 6.29 5.43 17.66
N ALA A 353 5.44 6.40 18.03
CA ALA A 353 5.51 7.77 17.54
C ALA A 353 6.83 8.45 17.96
N GLN A 354 7.28 8.23 19.20
CA GLN A 354 8.56 8.75 19.68
C GLN A 354 9.75 8.14 18.93
N GLY A 355 9.75 6.81 18.76
CA GLY A 355 10.82 6.11 18.05
C GLY A 355 10.91 6.53 16.58
N TYR A 356 9.76 6.59 15.91
CA TYR A 356 9.69 6.99 14.50
C TYR A 356 10.04 8.47 14.31
N GLY A 357 9.52 9.35 15.16
CA GLY A 357 9.83 10.79 15.11
C GLY A 357 11.32 11.10 15.28
N ARG A 358 11.97 10.46 16.26
CA ARG A 358 13.43 10.56 16.44
C ARG A 358 14.20 10.03 15.24
N ALA A 359 13.75 8.91 14.67
CA ALA A 359 14.37 8.33 13.49
C ALA A 359 14.30 9.32 12.32
N LEU A 360 13.12 9.87 11.99
CA LEU A 360 12.93 10.84 10.92
C LEU A 360 13.85 12.07 11.03
N ILE A 361 14.05 12.58 12.25
CA ILE A 361 14.95 13.73 12.48
C ILE A 361 16.42 13.37 12.26
N ALA A 362 16.85 12.16 12.68
CA ALA A 362 18.25 11.73 12.59
C ALA A 362 18.65 11.20 11.19
N TRP A 363 17.84 10.31 10.62
CA TRP A 363 17.30 10.52 9.28
C TRP A 363 18.28 10.98 8.18
N PRO A 364 18.10 12.22 7.69
CA PRO A 364 18.90 12.80 6.62
C PRO A 364 20.41 12.76 6.86
N ARG A 365 20.86 12.92 8.12
CA ARG A 365 22.28 12.93 8.47
C ARG A 365 22.90 11.53 8.33
N LEU A 366 22.18 10.50 8.78
CA LEU A 366 22.61 9.11 8.63
C LEU A 366 22.68 8.72 7.16
N TRP A 367 21.65 9.08 6.38
CA TRP A 367 21.62 8.79 4.95
C TRP A 367 22.75 9.49 4.19
N SER A 368 23.03 10.79 4.45
CA SER A 368 24.14 11.49 3.79
C SER A 368 25.50 10.88 4.15
N PHE A 369 25.71 10.56 5.42
CA PHE A 369 26.94 9.91 5.87
C PHE A 369 27.16 8.56 5.17
N CYS A 370 26.11 7.72 5.06
CA CYS A 370 26.21 6.44 4.37
C CYS A 370 26.43 6.60 2.87
N ARG A 371 25.77 7.60 2.24
CA ARG A 371 25.99 7.92 0.82
C ARG A 371 27.45 8.29 0.56
N GLU A 372 28.05 9.14 1.39
CA GLU A 372 29.45 9.57 1.25
C GLU A 372 30.44 8.42 1.53
N ARG A 373 30.13 7.55 2.49
CA ARG A 373 31.01 6.44 2.88
C ARG A 373 31.00 5.27 1.88
N PHE A 374 29.88 5.06 1.18
CA PHE A 374 29.67 3.91 0.30
C PHE A 374 29.53 4.28 -1.18
N GLN A 375 29.88 5.52 -1.55
CA GLN A 375 30.32 5.84 -2.92
C GLN A 375 31.57 5.01 -3.23
#